data_AF-A0A8D2NJP5-F1
#
_entry.id   AF-A0A8D2NJP5-F1
#
_cell.length_a   1.000
_cell.length_b   1.000
_cell.length_c   1.000
_cell.angle_alpha   90.00
_cell.angle_beta   90.00
_cell.angle_gamma   90.00
#
_symmetry.space_group_name_H-M   'P 1'
#
loop_
_entity.id
_entity.type
_entity.pdbx_description
1 polymer ?
#
loop_
_entity_poly.entity_id
_entity_poly.type
_entity_poly.pdbx_seq_one_letter_code
_entity_poly.pdbx_strand_id
1 'polypeptide(L)'
;MPVPPPPAPPPPPTLALANTEKPSLSKSEQAGRNALLSDITKGKKLKKTVTNDRSAPILDKPKGSGGGGGGGFGGGGGSGGFGGGSGGGFGGGGPPGLGGLFQAGMPKLRSANRDAGKKDLEFPV
;
A
#
# COMPACT_ATOMS: atom_id res chain seq x y z
N MET A 1 28.28 -33.21 -32.07
CA MET A 1 27.00 -32.56 -31.73
C MET A 1 27.28 -31.34 -30.87
N PRO A 2 26.61 -30.20 -31.06
CA PRO A 2 26.79 -29.05 -30.16
C PRO A 2 26.36 -29.42 -28.74
N VAL A 3 27.16 -29.04 -27.74
CA VAL A 3 26.82 -29.21 -26.33
C VAL A 3 25.63 -28.31 -25.97
N PRO A 4 24.64 -28.80 -25.22
CA PRO A 4 23.53 -27.97 -24.79
C PRO A 4 24.06 -26.82 -23.91
N PRO A 5 23.50 -25.61 -24.04
CA PRO A 5 23.89 -24.50 -23.19
C PRO A 5 23.62 -24.86 -21.72
N PRO A 6 24.49 -24.43 -20.78
CA PRO A 6 24.28 -24.69 -19.37
C PRO A 6 22.95 -24.10 -18.89
N PRO A 7 22.29 -24.73 -17.90
CA PRO A 7 21.09 -24.19 -17.29
C PRO A 7 21.33 -22.77 -16.77
N ALA A 8 20.33 -21.90 -16.91
CA ALA A 8 20.39 -20.56 -16.34
C ALA A 8 20.56 -20.64 -14.81
N PRO A 9 21.36 -19.74 -14.20
CA PRO A 9 21.49 -19.69 -12.75
C PRO A 9 20.11 -19.41 -12.12
N PRO A 10 19.84 -19.96 -10.92
CA PRO A 10 18.58 -19.71 -10.23
C PRO A 10 18.41 -18.20 -9.97
N PRO A 11 17.17 -17.69 -10.02
CA PRO A 11 16.90 -16.28 -9.76
C PRO A 11 17.39 -15.89 -8.36
N PRO A 12 17.91 -14.66 -8.17
CA PRO A 12 18.32 -14.20 -6.86
C PRO A 12 17.12 -14.21 -5.90
N PRO A 13 17.31 -14.59 -4.62
CA PRO A 13 16.24 -14.55 -3.64
C PRO A 13 15.71 -13.13 -3.50
N THR A 14 14.43 -12.94 -3.77
CA THR A 14 13.73 -11.68 -3.55
C THR A 14 13.34 -11.60 -2.07
N LEU A 15 13.27 -10.39 -1.50
CA LEU A 15 12.83 -10.18 -0.10
C LEU A 15 11.45 -10.78 0.20
N ALA A 16 10.63 -11.03 -0.83
CA ALA A 16 9.32 -11.67 -0.74
C ALA A 16 9.36 -13.17 -0.39
N LEU A 17 10.54 -13.81 -0.43
CA LEU A 17 10.73 -15.22 -0.09
C LEU A 17 11.12 -15.46 1.38
N ALA A 18 11.35 -14.40 2.18
CA ALA A 18 11.66 -14.56 3.60
C ALA A 18 10.37 -14.85 4.40
N ASN A 19 10.33 -15.98 5.13
CA ASN A 19 9.25 -16.40 6.04
C ASN A 19 7.91 -16.81 5.39
N THR A 20 7.93 -17.49 4.24
CA THR A 20 6.70 -18.06 3.65
C THR A 20 6.22 -19.34 4.34
N GLU A 21 7.08 -19.98 5.14
CA GLU A 21 6.73 -21.21 5.85
C GLU A 21 6.29 -20.91 7.28
N LYS A 22 5.19 -21.54 7.71
CA LYS A 22 4.72 -21.45 9.09
C LYS A 22 5.83 -21.97 10.01
N PRO A 23 6.25 -21.20 11.05
CA PRO A 23 7.24 -21.66 12.00
C PRO A 23 6.80 -22.99 12.64
N SER A 24 7.59 -24.05 12.43
CA SER A 24 7.42 -25.33 13.13
C SER A 24 8.02 -25.18 14.52
N LEU A 25 7.18 -25.24 15.54
CA LEU A 25 7.59 -25.06 16.93
C LEU A 25 7.53 -26.40 17.65
N SER A 26 8.49 -26.61 18.55
CA SER A 26 8.47 -27.72 19.49
C SER A 26 7.35 -27.55 20.53
N LYS A 27 7.01 -28.63 21.23
CA LYS A 27 5.92 -28.63 22.23
C LYS A 27 6.14 -27.59 23.34
N SER A 28 7.38 -27.40 23.78
CA SER A 28 7.77 -26.41 24.79
C SER A 28 7.64 -24.98 24.29
N GLU A 29 8.03 -24.70 23.04
CA GLU A 29 7.88 -23.39 22.41
C GLU A 29 6.41 -23.03 22.17
N GLN A 30 5.58 -24.02 21.83
CA GLN A 30 4.13 -23.82 21.66
C GLN A 30 3.46 -23.37 22.97
N ALA A 31 3.88 -23.92 24.11
CA ALA A 31 3.32 -23.60 25.42
C ALA A 31 3.56 -22.12 25.80
N GLY A 32 4.77 -21.61 25.53
CA GLY A 32 5.12 -20.20 25.78
C GLY A 32 4.54 -19.22 24.74
N ARG A 33 4.30 -19.69 23.51
CA ARG A 33 3.86 -18.82 22.40
C ARG A 33 2.49 -18.20 22.63
N ASN A 34 1.51 -18.94 23.12
CA ASN A 34 0.15 -18.40 23.29
C ASN A 34 0.13 -17.25 24.31
N ALA A 35 0.89 -17.37 25.40
CA ALA A 35 1.07 -16.30 26.37
C ALA A 35 1.77 -15.07 25.74
N LEU A 36 2.87 -15.31 24.99
CA LEU A 36 3.57 -14.25 24.26
C LEU A 36 2.66 -13.50 23.28
N LEU A 37 1.86 -14.23 22.50
CA LEU A 37 0.92 -13.62 21.54
C LEU A 37 -0.16 -12.80 22.26
N SER A 38 -0.63 -13.27 23.42
CA SER A 38 -1.56 -12.52 24.26
C SER A 38 -0.93 -11.20 24.73
N ASP A 39 0.32 -11.23 25.19
CA ASP A 39 1.02 -10.03 25.68
C ASP A 39 1.37 -9.05 24.55
N ILE A 40 1.70 -9.54 23.35
CA ILE A 40 1.85 -8.69 22.15
C ILE A 40 0.52 -7.98 21.83
N THR A 41 -0.59 -8.70 21.90
CA THR A 41 -1.93 -8.14 21.60
C THR A 41 -2.35 -7.10 22.64
N LYS A 42 -2.03 -7.33 23.93
CA LYS A 42 -2.24 -6.33 24.99
C LYS A 42 -1.36 -5.09 24.81
N GLY A 43 -0.19 -5.26 24.22
CA GLY A 43 0.81 -4.21 24.06
C GLY A 43 1.57 -3.89 25.36
N LYS A 44 2.64 -3.10 25.24
CA LYS A 44 3.48 -2.69 26.37
C LYS A 44 3.84 -1.22 26.26
N LYS A 45 3.71 -0.48 27.37
CA LYS A 45 4.23 0.89 27.44
C LYS A 45 5.75 0.87 27.36
N LEU A 46 6.29 1.61 26.40
CA LEU A 46 7.72 1.79 26.19
C LEU A 46 8.18 3.12 26.78
N LYS A 47 9.46 3.21 27.13
CA LYS A 47 10.07 4.46 27.57
C LYS A 47 10.22 5.41 26.38
N LYS A 48 10.22 6.72 26.66
CA LYS A 48 10.54 7.72 25.64
C LYS A 48 12.04 7.69 25.35
N THR A 49 12.40 7.85 24.08
CA THR A 49 13.78 7.88 23.60
C THR A 49 13.85 8.86 22.44
N VAL A 50 14.90 9.67 22.40
CA VAL A 50 15.19 10.53 21.24
C VAL A 50 15.70 9.63 20.12
N THR A 51 14.97 9.58 19.00
CA THR A 51 15.40 8.82 17.82
C THR A 51 16.34 9.68 16.97
N ASN A 52 17.57 9.22 16.77
CA ASN A 52 18.48 9.81 15.78
C ASN A 52 18.21 9.17 14.40
N ASP A 53 17.18 9.66 13.71
CA ASP A 53 16.80 9.17 12.38
C ASP A 53 17.63 9.86 11.29
N ARG A 54 18.46 9.08 10.59
CA ARG A 54 19.31 9.52 9.47
C ARG A 54 18.87 8.90 8.14
N SER A 55 17.63 8.43 8.05
CA SER A 55 17.08 7.82 6.83
C SER A 55 16.63 8.84 5.79
N ALA A 56 16.56 10.13 6.15
CA ALA A 56 16.18 11.19 5.23
C ALA A 56 17.18 11.29 4.06
N PRO A 57 16.70 11.52 2.82
CA PRO A 57 17.58 11.67 1.67
C PRO A 57 18.44 12.93 1.81
N ILE A 58 19.70 12.83 1.41
CA ILE A 58 20.59 13.97 1.29
C ILE A 58 20.25 14.66 -0.03
N LEU A 59 19.70 15.87 0.05
CA LEU A 59 19.45 16.70 -1.12
C LEU A 59 20.65 17.62 -1.33
N ASP A 60 21.36 17.42 -2.44
CA ASP A 60 22.33 18.41 -2.89
C ASP A 60 21.59 19.71 -3.20
N LYS A 61 22.07 20.82 -2.63
CA LYS A 61 21.56 22.14 -3.04
C LYS A 61 21.82 22.26 -4.54
N PRO A 62 20.78 22.56 -5.37
CA PRO A 62 21.02 22.85 -6.77
C PRO A 62 22.05 23.99 -6.83
N LYS A 63 23.07 23.79 -7.66
CA LYS A 63 24.18 24.74 -7.82
C LYS A 63 23.63 26.03 -8.46
N GLY A 64 23.18 26.97 -7.61
CA GLY A 64 22.58 28.26 -7.98
C GLY A 64 21.11 28.11 -8.43
N SER A 65 20.19 29.03 -8.19
CA SER A 65 20.22 30.42 -7.71
C SER A 65 19.10 30.64 -6.70
N GLY A 66 19.28 31.58 -5.77
CA GLY A 66 18.45 31.73 -4.58
C GLY A 66 16.99 32.13 -4.78
N GLY A 67 16.28 32.16 -3.64
CA GLY A 67 14.99 32.83 -3.48
C GLY A 67 13.83 31.91 -3.10
N GLY A 68 13.33 32.07 -1.87
CA GLY A 68 11.99 31.67 -1.42
C GLY A 68 11.82 30.16 -1.12
N GLY A 69 11.38 29.70 0.05
CA GLY A 69 10.39 30.30 0.94
C GLY A 69 8.99 29.78 0.58
N GLY A 70 8.61 28.66 1.19
CA GLY A 70 7.22 28.36 1.59
C GLY A 70 6.17 28.04 0.50
N GLY A 71 5.64 26.82 0.60
CA GLY A 71 4.19 26.57 0.57
C GLY A 71 3.50 26.45 -0.79
N GLY A 72 2.73 25.36 -0.97
CA GLY A 72 1.69 25.31 -1.99
C GLY A 72 1.30 23.91 -2.45
N PHE A 73 0.52 23.18 -1.64
CA PHE A 73 -0.35 22.14 -2.20
C PHE A 73 -1.61 22.84 -2.71
N GLY A 74 -1.56 23.34 -3.95
CA GLY A 74 -2.71 23.90 -4.65
C GLY A 74 -3.19 22.91 -5.70
N GLY A 75 -4.40 22.37 -5.50
CA GLY A 75 -5.07 21.54 -6.49
C GLY A 75 -5.61 22.33 -7.68
N GLY A 76 -5.93 21.63 -8.76
CA GLY A 76 -6.69 22.19 -9.88
C GLY A 76 -6.42 21.46 -11.20
N GLY A 77 -7.46 20.86 -11.78
CA GLY A 77 -7.39 19.96 -12.93
C GLY A 77 -6.99 20.57 -14.26
N GLY A 78 -6.73 19.69 -15.23
CA GLY A 78 -6.45 20.06 -16.61
C GLY A 78 -6.08 18.86 -17.46
N SER A 79 -7.10 18.25 -18.07
CA SER A 79 -7.03 17.25 -19.13
C SER A 79 -6.11 17.66 -20.29
N GLY A 80 -5.31 16.73 -20.82
CA GLY A 80 -4.61 16.96 -22.10
C GLY A 80 -3.65 15.87 -22.55
N GLY A 81 -4.17 14.85 -23.23
CA GLY A 81 -3.51 14.24 -24.40
C GLY A 81 -2.44 13.16 -24.16
N PHE A 82 -2.86 11.89 -24.19
CA PHE A 82 -1.99 10.81 -24.66
C PHE A 82 -2.42 10.45 -26.08
N GLY A 83 -1.60 10.84 -27.05
CA GLY A 83 -1.79 10.48 -28.44
C GLY A 83 -1.44 9.03 -28.70
N GLY A 84 -2.38 8.32 -29.35
CA GLY A 84 -2.13 7.45 -30.51
C GLY A 84 -1.27 6.20 -30.32
N GLY A 85 -1.94 5.04 -30.21
CA GLY A 85 -1.34 3.73 -30.45
C GLY A 85 -2.42 2.70 -30.82
N SER A 86 -2.56 2.46 -32.12
CA SER A 86 -3.49 1.50 -32.75
C SER A 86 -3.34 0.06 -32.22
N GLY A 87 -4.48 -0.65 -32.15
CA GLY A 87 -4.52 -2.07 -32.51
C GLY A 87 -5.34 -2.97 -31.59
N GLY A 88 -6.40 -3.56 -32.15
CA GLY A 88 -6.96 -4.84 -31.69
C GLY A 88 -8.25 -4.74 -30.91
N GLY A 89 -9.38 -4.88 -31.61
CA GLY A 89 -10.69 -4.98 -31.00
C GLY A 89 -10.88 -6.30 -30.24
N PHE A 90 -11.60 -6.23 -29.12
CA PHE A 90 -12.49 -7.28 -28.64
C PHE A 90 -13.69 -6.58 -27.99
N GLY A 91 -14.88 -6.98 -28.41
CA GLY A 91 -16.14 -6.37 -27.99
C GLY A 91 -16.45 -6.59 -26.52
N GLY A 92 -17.41 -5.79 -26.02
CA GLY A 92 -18.18 -6.11 -24.82
C GLY A 92 -17.66 -5.53 -23.51
N GLY A 93 -18.03 -4.29 -23.24
CA GLY A 93 -18.38 -3.79 -21.89
C GLY A 93 -17.30 -3.79 -20.80
N GLY A 94 -16.53 -2.71 -20.71
CA GLY A 94 -15.77 -2.36 -19.50
C GLY A 94 -14.59 -1.41 -19.76
N PRO A 95 -14.26 -0.47 -18.85
CA PRO A 95 -13.07 0.38 -18.98
C PRO A 95 -11.78 -0.45 -19.10
N PRO A 96 -10.87 -0.10 -20.01
CA PRO A 96 -9.67 -0.89 -20.28
C PRO A 96 -8.69 -0.79 -19.10
N GLY A 97 -8.24 -1.92 -18.54
CA GLY A 97 -7.09 -1.97 -17.63
C GLY A 97 -7.24 -2.76 -16.32
N LEU A 98 -8.42 -3.30 -16.00
CA LEU A 98 -8.66 -4.02 -14.73
C LEU A 98 -8.89 -5.52 -14.96
N GLY A 99 -7.84 -6.21 -15.43
CA GLY A 99 -7.85 -7.60 -15.88
C GLY A 99 -8.73 -8.54 -15.06
N GLY A 100 -9.87 -8.98 -15.63
CA GLY A 100 -10.76 -10.02 -15.10
C GLY A 100 -11.47 -9.74 -13.77
N LEU A 101 -10.95 -8.83 -12.94
CA LEU A 101 -11.34 -8.60 -11.55
C LEU A 101 -12.81 -8.18 -11.36
N PHE A 102 -13.41 -7.61 -12.40
CA PHE A 102 -14.80 -7.19 -12.40
C PHE A 102 -15.64 -7.87 -13.51
N GLN A 103 -15.18 -8.98 -14.09
CA GLN A 103 -15.96 -9.72 -15.09
C GLN A 103 -17.33 -10.21 -14.57
N ALA A 104 -17.46 -10.38 -13.25
CA ALA A 104 -18.73 -10.72 -12.59
C ALA A 104 -19.54 -9.49 -12.10
N GLY A 105 -19.12 -8.27 -12.47
CA GLY A 105 -19.73 -7.02 -12.03
C GLY A 105 -19.13 -6.46 -10.73
N MET A 106 -19.26 -5.14 -10.53
CA MET A 106 -18.75 -4.45 -9.33
C MET A 106 -19.72 -4.62 -8.14
N PRO A 107 -19.26 -5.05 -6.95
CA PRO A 107 -20.11 -5.15 -5.77
C PRO A 107 -20.73 -3.79 -5.40
N LYS A 108 -22.06 -3.72 -5.27
CA LYS A 108 -22.76 -2.49 -4.89
C LYS A 108 -22.84 -2.37 -3.36
N LEU A 109 -22.38 -1.24 -2.83
CA LEU A 109 -22.49 -0.93 -1.41
C LEU A 109 -23.95 -0.63 -1.03
N ARG A 110 -24.32 -0.95 0.21
CA ARG A 110 -25.62 -0.56 0.79
C ARG A 110 -25.61 0.95 1.09
N SER A 111 -26.75 1.61 0.97
CA SER A 111 -26.88 3.02 1.30
C SER A 111 -26.58 3.28 2.78
N ALA A 112 -25.75 4.29 3.05
CA ALA A 112 -25.55 4.78 4.41
C ALA A 112 -26.83 5.52 4.87
N ASN A 113 -27.36 5.14 6.04
CA ASN A 113 -28.44 5.87 6.69
C ASN A 113 -27.90 7.23 7.15
N ARG A 114 -28.40 8.32 6.56
CA ARG A 114 -28.01 9.72 6.87
C ARG A 114 -28.91 10.36 7.93
N ASP A 115 -29.69 9.59 8.67
CA ASP A 115 -30.69 10.11 9.61
C ASP A 115 -30.15 10.22 11.05
N ALA A 116 -28.88 9.93 11.29
CA ALA A 116 -28.22 10.14 12.59
C ALA A 116 -27.82 11.61 12.86
N GLY A 117 -28.57 12.58 12.33
CA GLY A 117 -28.15 14.00 12.28
C GLY A 117 -29.25 15.05 12.48
N LYS A 118 -30.48 14.68 12.84
CA LYS A 118 -31.47 15.64 13.36
C LYS A 118 -31.83 15.25 14.79
N LYS A 119 -30.94 15.60 15.70
CA LYS A 119 -31.33 15.88 17.08
C LYS A 119 -31.60 17.38 17.14
N ASP A 120 -32.86 17.73 16.95
CA ASP A 120 -33.60 18.65 17.83
C ASP A 120 -32.71 19.75 18.45
N LEU A 121 -32.28 20.70 17.62
CA LEU A 121 -31.80 22.00 18.08
C LEU A 121 -33.03 22.88 18.33
N GLU A 122 -33.75 22.60 19.43
CA GLU A 122 -34.76 23.50 19.97
C GLU A 122 -34.13 24.24 21.16
N PHE A 123 -33.83 25.52 20.97
CA PHE A 123 -33.40 26.40 22.06
C PHE A 123 -34.66 26.95 22.75
N PRO A 124 -34.84 26.79 24.06
CA PRO A 124 -35.91 27.50 24.77
C PRO A 124 -35.63 29.00 24.77
N VAL A 125 -36.68 29.77 24.48
CA VAL A 125 -36.74 31.24 24.59
C VAL A 125 -36.69 31.67 26.05
#